data_AF-A0A7X6A8A0-F1
#
_entry.id   AF-A0A7X6A8A0-F1
#
_cell.length_a   1.000
_cell.length_b   1.000
_cell.length_c   1.000
_cell.angle_alpha   90.00
_cell.angle_beta   90.00
_cell.angle_gamma   90.00
#
_symmetry.space_group_name_H-M   'P 1'
#
loop_
_entity.id
_entity.type
_entity.pdbx_description
1 polymer ?
#
loop_
_entity_poly.entity_id
_entity_poly.type
_entity_poly.pdbx_seq_one_letter_code
_entity_poly.pdbx_strand_id
1 'polypeptide(L)' 'MPHVLEPATSGRAKCRGCGQAIKKDEIRLGEKLPNPFAEGEMTHWYHPPCAAFKRPETFL' A
#
# COMPACT_ATOMS: atom_id res chain seq x y z
N MET A 1 3.97 -0.97 13.21
CA MET A 1 3.95 -1.54 11.84
C MET A 1 4.91 -0.74 10.97
N PRO A 2 5.93 -1.35 10.36
CA PRO A 2 6.86 -0.61 9.53
C PRO A 2 6.21 -0.29 8.17
N HIS A 3 6.13 0.99 7.83
CA HIS A 3 5.85 1.42 6.47
C HIS A 3 7.07 1.12 5.58
N VAL A 4 6.82 0.64 4.36
CA VAL A 4 7.84 0.37 3.35
C VAL A 4 7.65 1.36 2.21
N LEU A 5 8.73 1.96 1.72
CA LEU A 5 8.71 2.77 0.50
C LEU A 5 9.67 2.14 -0.50
N GLU A 6 9.12 1.61 -1.59
CA GLU A 6 9.91 0.87 -2.59
C GLU A 6 9.37 1.06 -4.01
N PRO A 7 10.19 0.87 -5.06
CA PRO A 7 9.69 0.65 -6.41
C PRO A 7 8.87 -0.63 -6.48
N ALA A 8 7.78 -0.61 -7.23
CA ALA A 8 6.91 -1.78 -7.37
C ALA A 8 7.63 -2.91 -8.13
N THR A 9 7.87 -4.03 -7.43
CA THR A 9 8.45 -5.24 -8.04
C THR A 9 7.62 -5.81 -9.19
N SER A 10 6.32 -5.53 -9.22
CA SER A 10 5.40 -5.88 -10.31
C SER A 10 4.24 -4.89 -10.40
N GLY A 11 3.60 -4.84 -11.57
CA GLY A 11 2.42 -3.99 -11.83
C GLY A 11 1.07 -4.57 -11.36
N ARG A 12 1.07 -5.59 -10.49
CA ARG A 12 -0.15 -6.31 -10.09
C ARG A 12 -0.90 -5.67 -8.92
N ALA A 13 -0.22 -4.82 -8.16
CA ALA A 13 -0.82 -4.17 -7.00
C ALA A 13 -1.79 -3.08 -7.44
N LYS A 14 -2.96 -3.00 -6.79
CA LYS A 14 -3.89 -1.87 -6.93
C LYS A 14 -3.73 -0.94 -5.74
N CYS A 15 -3.65 0.36 -6.00
CA CYS A 15 -3.61 1.37 -4.96
C CYS A 15 -4.92 1.35 -4.17
N ARG A 16 -4.82 1.15 -2.85
CA ARG A 16 -5.97 1.14 -1.94
C ARG A 16 -6.64 2.51 -1.76
N GLY A 17 -6.01 3.60 -2.21
CA GLY A 17 -6.58 4.96 -2.15
C GLY A 17 -7.36 5.38 -3.41
N CYS A 18 -6.94 4.96 -4.61
CA CYS A 18 -7.60 5.34 -5.87
C CYS A 18 -8.13 4.17 -6.70
N GLY A 19 -7.83 2.92 -6.33
CA GLY A 19 -8.26 1.71 -7.05
C GLY A 19 -7.50 1.41 -8.34
N GLN A 20 -6.68 2.35 -8.83
CA GLN A 20 -5.85 2.21 -10.02
C GLN A 20 -4.69 1.23 -9.78
N ALA A 21 -4.21 0.58 -10.84
CA ALA A 21 -3.01 -0.25 -10.77
C ALA A 21 -1.76 0.61 -10.53
N ILE A 22 -0.86 0.12 -9.67
CA ILE A 22 0.48 0.68 -9.46
C ILE A 22 1.38 0.00 -10.48
N LYS A 23 2.06 0.77 -11.34
CA LYS A 23 2.89 0.20 -12.42
C LYS A 23 4.16 -0.42 -11.85
N LYS A 24 4.74 -1.38 -12.57
CA LYS A 24 6.08 -1.90 -12.25
C LYS A 24 7.08 -0.74 -12.24
N ASP A 25 8.02 -0.79 -11.30
CA ASP A 25 9.09 0.20 -11.08
C ASP A 25 8.61 1.59 -10.62
N GLU A 26 7.29 1.78 -10.43
CA GLU A 26 6.72 2.98 -9.82
C GLU A 26 6.88 2.95 -8.29
N ILE A 27 7.24 4.09 -7.68
CA ILE A 27 7.35 4.18 -6.22
C ILE A 27 5.98 3.97 -5.58
N ARG A 28 5.92 3.09 -4.57
CA ARG A 28 4.73 2.80 -3.78
C ARG A 28 5.04 2.74 -2.30
N LEU A 29 4.02 3.11 -1.50
CA LEU A 29 4.03 2.95 -0.05
C LEU A 29 3.31 1.66 0.32
N GLY A 30 3.95 0.82 1.13
CA GLY A 30 3.42 -0.41 1.71
C GLY A 30 3.17 -0.24 3.20
N GLU A 31 1.96 -0.55 3.64
CA GLU A 31 1.58 -0.58 5.05
C GLU A 31 1.29 -2.03 5.44
N LYS A 32 2.09 -2.59 6.35
CA LYS A 32 1.86 -3.95 6.88
C LYS A 32 0.81 -3.89 7.97
N LEU A 33 -0.24 -4.69 7.83
CA LEU A 33 -1.37 -4.77 8.73
C LEU A 33 -1.62 -6.24 9.09
N PRO A 34 -2.18 -6.54 10.27
CA PRO A 34 -2.66 -7.88 10.59
C PRO A 34 -3.67 -8.33 9.55
N ASN A 35 -3.55 -9.56 9.07
CA ASN A 35 -4.50 -10.11 8.12
C ASN A 35 -5.80 -10.48 8.86
N PRO A 36 -6.96 -9.89 8.51
CA PRO A 36 -8.22 -10.20 9.19
C PRO A 36 -8.81 -11.56 8.78
N PHE A 37 -8.28 -12.21 7.76
CA PHE A 37 -8.83 -13.45 7.18
C PHE A 37 -7.99 -14.70 7.42
N ALA A 38 -6.73 -14.55 7.86
CA ALA A 38 -5.83 -15.67 8.10
C ALA A 38 -4.74 -15.25 9.09
N GLU A 39 -4.00 -16.22 9.63
CA GLU A 39 -2.80 -15.92 10.41
C GLU A 39 -1.74 -15.24 9.52
N GLY A 40 -1.14 -14.17 10.04
CA GLY A 40 -0.05 -13.43 9.40
C GLY A 40 -0.38 -11.96 9.14
N GLU A 41 0.48 -11.31 8.34
CA GLU A 41 0.36 -9.91 7.94
C GLU A 41 -0.01 -9.81 6.46
N MET A 42 -0.72 -8.73 6.11
CA MET A 42 -0.97 -8.33 4.74
C MET A 42 -0.43 -6.92 4.49
N THR A 43 0.09 -6.67 3.29
CA THR A 43 0.55 -5.33 2.90
C THR A 43 -0.49 -4.62 2.05
N HIS A 44 -0.92 -3.44 2.49
CA HIS A 44 -1.69 -2.52 1.67
C HIS A 44 -0.77 -1.59 0.90
N TRP A 45 -0.96 -1.52 -0.42
CA TRP A 45 -0.15 -0.71 -1.32
C TRP A 45 -0.88 0.58 -1.73
N TYR A 46 -0.12 1.67 -1.78
CA TYR A 46 -0.61 3.00 -2.16
C TYR A 46 0.38 3.70 -3.08
N HIS A 47 -0.13 4.53 -4.00
CA HIS A 47 0.72 5.58 -4.58
C HIS A 47 1.10 6.56 -3.46
N PRO A 48 2.33 7.10 -3.44
CA PRO A 48 2.75 8.10 -2.46
C PRO A 48 1.78 9.27 -2.29
N PRO A 49 1.28 9.92 -3.37
CA PRO A 49 0.28 10.98 -3.20
C PRO A 49 -1.05 10.46 -2.64
N CYS A 50 -1.47 9.24 -3.01
CA CYS A 50 -2.71 8.68 -2.48
C CYS A 50 -2.62 8.38 -0.98
N ALA A 51 -1.45 7.96 -0.50
CA ALA A 51 -1.19 7.79 0.92
C ALA A 51 -1.21 9.13 1.66
N ALA A 52 -0.62 10.20 1.08
CA ALA A 52 -0.57 11.52 1.71
C ALA A 52 -1.95 12.22 1.78
N PHE A 53 -2.77 12.11 0.73
CA PHE A 53 -3.99 12.93 0.59
C PHE A 53 -5.30 12.21 0.91
N LYS A 54 -5.36 10.88 0.81
CA LYS A 54 -6.60 10.12 1.05
C LYS A 54 -6.66 9.40 2.40
N ARG A 55 -5.64 9.59 3.25
CA ARG A 55 -5.50 8.98 4.57
C ARG A 55 -5.03 10.06 5.57
N PRO A 56 -5.93 10.92 6.07
CA PRO A 56 -5.55 11.89 7.11
C PRO A 56 -5.21 11.23 8.45
N GLU A 57 -5.64 9.98 8.68
CA GLU A 57 -5.31 9.20 9.87
C GLU A 57 -4.76 7.82 9.47
N THR A 58 -3.69 7.38 10.12
CA THR A 58 -3.14 6.01 10.03
C THR A 58 -4.20 5.04 10.54
N PHE A 59 -4.42 3.90 9.87
CA PHE A 59 -5.40 2.91 10.34
C PHE A 59 -4.93 2.41 11.72
N LEU A 60 -5.64 2.78 12.78
CA LEU A 60 -5.50 2.22 14.12
C LEU A 60 -6.10 0.83 14.17
#